data_AF-A0A6J1R0N5-F1
#
_entry.id   AF-A0A6J1R0N5-F1
#
_cell.length_a   1.000
_cell.length_b   1.000
_cell.length_c   1.000
_cell.angle_alpha   90.00
_cell.angle_beta   90.00
_cell.angle_gamma   90.00
#
_symmetry.space_group_name_H-M   'P 1'
#
loop_
_entity.id
_entity.type
_entity.pdbx_description
1 polymer ?
#
loop_
_entity_poly.entity_id
_entity_poly.type
_entity_poly.pdbx_seq_one_letter_code
_entity_poly.pdbx_strand_id
1 'polypeptide(L)'
;MELEFADDIVVYKMGSDRKQNRDKIEEAVNIIAKNLELLGLDLEPKKTTLVEYSRSGFVDDNISIMVKGVTIPNSSESRFLGVRVDNQVKFEGHIQDVRAKIEKANSILKYLNSVTRGSDCYTALLLYKSLVRSVTDYGCFVYAPTTGSLRLKLERGQYLGLRTALGTRNSTPTNVLVAEAKVDLLSVRAMMLAKNFCTKIIKYGNPSIRESIDILSQKEMLHRMRHPQKKKSIISLAWDRVKLFRKDIGQSLNNFEVWDMNYEDLTEDITIDTEIGFSHSAGRKTKERRRLEEMKYEKKDLDFIKEFCDEYDLENPMVIYTDGSKSEDSVATGASVIFEDNSQALYASLPKMWSSFSAEAFAISTALEKLEKDQDQGKGFFKNVLILSDCQSVLKAIKNNRLDVYKSSLILDIRRRHFRLKNKYGCTIIYGWIPAHRGYTGNEMADLLAKEGASEEAMSNFPIPISDLRCIFKEEAWNSTQDVLIRESSYKGKDYFRNFFNKNIKQPWFKQVRAERYFYSFINRIRANHYNLNESLARKNYIDSPRCECGYEIEDINHVIWQCSRYDAEREVMGEELVKRNIHGTEDIVDLIKREDWNKIGVIFNFIKRTGRII
;
A
#
# COMPACT_ATOMS: atom_id res chain seq x y z
N MET A 1 -13.70 32.33 -10.08
CA MET A 1 -13.42 30.90 -10.36
C MET A 1 -14.28 30.13 -9.40
N GLU A 2 -14.82 29.02 -9.88
CA GLU A 2 -15.78 28.17 -9.19
C GLU A 2 -15.22 26.76 -9.13
N LEU A 3 -15.37 26.11 -7.97
CA LEU A 3 -15.02 24.71 -7.73
C LEU A 3 -16.25 24.02 -7.17
N GLU A 4 -16.65 22.91 -7.78
CA GLU A 4 -17.86 22.18 -7.41
C GLU A 4 -17.55 20.72 -7.15
N PHE A 5 -18.21 20.16 -6.14
CA PHE A 5 -18.23 18.73 -5.89
C PHE A 5 -19.61 18.34 -5.35
N ALA A 6 -20.40 17.67 -6.19
CA ALA A 6 -21.81 17.37 -5.88
C ALA A 6 -22.58 18.65 -5.49
N ASP A 7 -23.08 18.74 -4.26
CA ASP A 7 -23.81 19.90 -3.72
C ASP A 7 -22.91 20.96 -3.07
N ASP A 8 -21.63 20.67 -2.86
CA ASP A 8 -20.67 21.61 -2.30
C ASP A 8 -20.08 22.53 -3.39
N ILE A 9 -20.37 23.83 -3.30
CA ILE A 9 -19.88 24.88 -4.22
C ILE A 9 -18.92 25.82 -3.51
N VAL A 10 -17.78 26.13 -4.14
CA VAL A 10 -16.81 27.12 -3.64
C VAL A 10 -16.57 28.20 -4.68
N VAL A 11 -16.86 29.44 -4.28
CA VAL A 11 -16.53 30.65 -5.02
C VAL A 11 -15.38 31.35 -4.32
N TYR A 12 -14.35 31.74 -5.08
CA TYR A 12 -13.24 32.49 -4.52
C TYR A 12 -12.77 33.64 -5.42
N LYS A 13 -12.26 34.69 -4.76
CA LYS A 13 -11.63 35.85 -5.38
C LYS A 13 -10.32 36.17 -4.65
N MET A 14 -9.29 36.49 -5.43
CA MET A 14 -8.01 36.96 -4.93
C MET A 14 -7.79 38.41 -5.40
N GLY A 15 -7.40 39.28 -4.48
CA GLY A 15 -7.14 40.70 -4.73
C GLY A 15 -6.69 41.41 -3.44
N SER A 16 -6.07 42.58 -3.57
CA SER A 16 -5.62 43.38 -2.42
C SER A 16 -6.73 44.17 -1.74
N ASP A 17 -7.80 44.49 -2.47
CA ASP A 17 -8.97 45.20 -1.93
C ASP A 17 -10.02 44.22 -1.41
N ARG A 18 -10.15 44.19 -0.09
CA ARG A 18 -11.05 43.29 0.64
C ARG A 18 -12.52 43.59 0.35
N LYS A 19 -12.90 44.87 0.27
CA LYS A 19 -14.30 45.28 0.02
C LYS A 19 -14.70 44.91 -1.39
N GLN A 20 -13.85 45.24 -2.37
CA GLN A 20 -14.11 44.86 -3.75
C GLN A 20 -14.17 43.34 -3.94
N ASN A 21 -13.32 42.56 -3.27
CA ASN A 21 -13.39 41.10 -3.31
C ASN A 21 -14.70 40.58 -2.74
N ARG A 22 -15.14 41.12 -1.59
CA ARG A 22 -16.43 40.79 -0.98
C ARG A 22 -17.58 41.09 -1.94
N ASP A 23 -17.64 42.30 -2.50
CA ASP A 23 -18.73 42.73 -3.38
C ASP A 23 -18.84 41.79 -4.60
N LYS A 24 -17.71 41.39 -5.19
CA LYS A 24 -17.67 40.44 -6.31
C LYS A 24 -18.08 39.02 -5.92
N ILE A 25 -17.77 38.59 -4.69
CA ILE A 25 -18.21 37.28 -4.18
C ILE A 25 -19.71 37.30 -3.96
N GLU A 26 -20.25 38.36 -3.36
CA GLU A 26 -21.70 38.54 -3.16
C GLU A 26 -22.47 38.52 -4.49
N GLU A 27 -21.99 39.28 -5.49
CA GLU A 27 -22.55 39.26 -6.84
C GLU A 27 -22.57 37.84 -7.42
N ALA A 28 -21.43 37.13 -7.36
CA ALA A 28 -21.32 35.78 -7.89
C ALA A 28 -22.24 34.78 -7.18
N VAL A 29 -22.31 34.83 -5.83
CA VAL A 29 -23.17 33.94 -5.05
C VAL A 29 -24.65 34.21 -5.34
N ASN A 30 -25.05 35.46 -5.53
CA ASN A 30 -26.43 35.80 -5.89
C ASN A 30 -26.80 35.35 -7.32
N ILE A 31 -25.85 35.41 -8.26
CA ILE A 31 -26.03 34.83 -9.60
C ILE A 31 -26.22 33.31 -9.51
N ILE A 32 -25.37 32.62 -8.74
CA ILE A 32 -25.48 31.17 -8.51
C ILE A 32 -26.83 30.82 -7.88
N ALA A 33 -27.24 31.54 -6.83
CA ALA A 33 -28.51 31.32 -6.15
C ALA A 33 -29.72 31.46 -7.11
N LYS A 34 -29.70 32.45 -8.00
CA LYS A 34 -30.73 32.64 -9.03
C LYS A 34 -30.73 31.51 -10.07
N ASN A 35 -29.55 31.08 -10.51
CA ASN A 35 -29.42 30.00 -11.49
C ASN A 35 -29.88 28.66 -10.89
N LEU A 36 -29.56 28.39 -9.63
CA LEU A 36 -30.03 27.20 -8.91
C LEU A 36 -31.56 27.21 -8.80
N GLU A 37 -32.17 28.36 -8.51
CA GLU A 37 -33.63 28.49 -8.44
C GLU A 37 -34.31 28.14 -9.77
N LEU A 38 -33.72 28.56 -10.91
CA LEU A 38 -34.20 28.17 -12.23
C LEU A 38 -34.13 26.65 -12.49
N LEU A 39 -33.22 25.96 -11.82
CA LEU A 39 -33.06 24.50 -11.89
C LEU A 39 -33.89 23.75 -10.83
N GLY A 40 -34.69 24.46 -10.03
CA GLY A 40 -35.44 23.87 -8.91
C GLY A 40 -34.56 23.48 -7.72
N LEU A 41 -33.36 24.04 -7.62
CA LEU A 41 -32.41 23.86 -6.52
C LEU A 41 -32.37 25.11 -5.64
N ASP A 42 -31.96 24.95 -4.38
CA ASP A 42 -31.87 26.04 -3.42
C ASP A 42 -30.51 26.07 -2.70
N LEU A 43 -30.04 27.27 -2.39
CA LEU A 43 -28.80 27.50 -1.67
C LEU A 43 -29.14 27.80 -0.21
N GLU A 44 -28.75 26.90 0.70
CA GLU A 44 -29.04 26.98 2.13
C GLU A 44 -28.10 27.99 2.83
N PRO A 45 -28.60 29.15 3.29
CA PRO A 45 -27.76 30.17 3.92
C PRO A 45 -27.07 29.66 5.19
N LYS A 46 -27.70 28.76 5.96
CA LYS A 46 -27.09 28.22 7.20
C LYS A 46 -25.88 27.32 6.95
N LYS A 47 -25.76 26.76 5.76
CA LYS A 47 -24.59 25.95 5.34
C LYS A 47 -23.55 26.79 4.61
N THR A 48 -23.88 28.03 4.24
CA THR A 48 -22.98 28.95 3.54
C THR A 48 -22.02 29.59 4.52
N THR A 49 -20.73 29.64 4.18
CA THR A 49 -19.70 30.25 5.03
C THR A 49 -18.82 31.18 4.20
N LEU A 50 -18.61 32.40 4.67
CA LEU A 50 -17.63 33.34 4.13
C LEU A 50 -16.35 33.26 4.96
N VAL A 51 -15.19 33.15 4.31
CA VAL A 51 -13.88 33.17 4.98
C VAL A 51 -12.89 34.00 4.19
N GLU A 52 -12.29 34.99 4.85
CA GLU A 52 -11.15 35.73 4.31
C GLU A 52 -9.82 35.11 4.75
N TYR A 53 -9.02 34.63 3.79
CA TYR A 53 -7.71 34.07 4.05
C TYR A 53 -6.63 35.16 4.11
N SER A 54 -5.91 35.25 5.23
CA SER A 54 -4.87 36.26 5.43
C SER A 54 -3.73 35.74 6.30
N ARG A 55 -2.55 36.35 6.19
CA ARG A 55 -1.40 35.99 7.02
C ARG A 55 -1.59 36.37 8.49
N SER A 56 -2.34 37.44 8.78
CA SER A 56 -2.61 37.87 10.16
C SER A 56 -3.57 36.91 10.87
N GLY A 57 -4.46 36.26 10.13
CA GLY A 57 -5.55 35.47 10.71
C GLY A 57 -6.65 36.34 11.34
N PHE A 58 -6.60 37.66 11.10
CA PHE A 58 -7.62 38.58 11.57
C PHE A 58 -8.95 38.31 10.84
N VAL A 59 -10.04 38.26 11.60
CA VAL A 59 -11.41 38.21 11.09
C VAL A 59 -11.99 39.60 11.25
N ASP A 60 -12.45 40.18 10.16
CA ASP A 60 -13.11 41.49 10.19
C ASP A 60 -14.61 41.28 10.26
N ASP A 61 -15.17 41.60 11.42
CA ASP A 61 -16.59 41.45 11.72
C ASP A 61 -17.47 42.38 10.88
N ASN A 62 -16.89 43.40 10.23
CA ASN A 62 -17.61 44.30 9.32
C ASN A 62 -17.76 43.73 7.91
N ILE A 63 -17.11 42.62 7.61
CA ILE A 63 -17.20 41.95 6.31
C ILE A 63 -18.26 40.86 6.40
N SER A 64 -19.27 40.98 5.55
CA SER A 64 -20.34 40.02 5.39
C SER A 64 -20.87 40.06 3.96
N ILE A 65 -21.51 38.98 3.54
CA ILE A 65 -22.26 38.91 2.27
C ILE A 65 -23.74 38.65 2.54
N MET A 66 -24.60 39.12 1.65
CA MET A 66 -26.05 38.89 1.67
C MET A 66 -26.41 37.77 0.68
N VAL A 67 -27.07 36.73 1.19
CA VAL A 67 -27.50 35.57 0.41
C VAL A 67 -28.97 35.30 0.73
N LYS A 68 -29.86 35.45 -0.26
CA LYS A 68 -31.32 35.29 -0.08
C LYS A 68 -31.89 36.08 1.11
N GLY A 69 -31.43 37.31 1.30
CA GLY A 69 -31.84 38.17 2.42
C GLY A 69 -31.23 37.81 3.78
N VAL A 70 -30.39 36.78 3.86
CA VAL A 70 -29.66 36.39 5.08
C VAL A 70 -28.24 36.93 5.03
N THR A 71 -27.80 37.58 6.10
CA THR A 71 -26.42 38.04 6.26
C THR A 71 -25.52 36.87 6.68
N ILE A 72 -24.50 36.59 5.88
CA ILE A 72 -23.46 35.60 6.18
C ILE A 72 -22.20 36.35 6.66
N PRO A 73 -21.86 36.28 7.95
CA PRO A 73 -20.68 36.95 8.48
C PRO A 73 -19.38 36.26 8.05
N ASN A 74 -18.29 37.02 8.04
CA ASN A 74 -16.95 36.48 7.90
C ASN A 74 -16.58 35.57 9.08
N SER A 75 -16.08 34.38 8.78
CA SER A 75 -15.67 33.38 9.76
C SER A 75 -14.15 33.22 9.77
N SER A 76 -13.60 32.76 10.90
CA SER A 76 -12.19 32.39 11.02
C SER A 76 -11.84 31.09 10.29
N GLU A 77 -12.85 30.32 9.88
CA GLU A 77 -12.67 28.99 9.33
C GLU A 77 -13.90 28.51 8.54
N SER A 78 -13.69 27.54 7.66
CA SER A 78 -14.75 26.78 7.00
C SER A 78 -14.45 25.29 6.98
N ARG A 79 -15.46 24.48 6.73
CA ARG A 79 -15.30 23.05 6.42
C ARG A 79 -15.66 22.82 4.95
N PHE A 80 -14.76 22.18 4.23
CA PHE A 80 -14.98 21.80 2.82
C PHE A 80 -14.50 20.36 2.61
N LEU A 81 -15.35 19.51 2.05
CA LEU A 81 -15.07 18.08 1.83
C LEU A 81 -14.42 17.41 3.05
N GLY A 82 -15.00 17.63 4.23
CA GLY A 82 -14.53 17.04 5.49
C GLY A 82 -13.24 17.63 6.08
N VAL A 83 -12.55 18.55 5.39
CA VAL A 83 -11.36 19.27 5.89
C VAL A 83 -11.76 20.62 6.46
N ARG A 84 -11.28 20.94 7.66
CA ARG A 84 -11.50 22.24 8.31
C ARG A 84 -10.32 23.15 7.99
N VAL A 85 -10.56 24.28 7.34
CA VAL A 85 -9.52 25.20 6.90
C VAL A 85 -9.68 26.49 7.68
N ASP A 86 -8.71 26.81 8.55
CA ASP A 86 -8.64 28.13 9.17
C ASP A 86 -8.12 29.18 8.19
N ASN A 87 -8.42 30.44 8.47
CA ASN A 87 -8.07 31.59 7.64
C ASN A 87 -6.56 31.83 7.49
N GLN A 88 -5.70 31.12 8.24
CA GLN A 88 -4.24 31.11 8.08
C GLN A 88 -3.72 29.82 7.42
N VAL A 89 -4.60 28.86 7.12
CA VAL A 89 -4.27 27.56 6.51
C VAL A 89 -3.25 26.77 7.37
N LYS A 90 -3.39 26.86 8.70
CA LYS A 90 -2.54 26.11 9.66
C LYS A 90 -3.09 24.71 9.99
N PHE A 91 -4.37 24.49 9.74
CA PHE A 91 -5.16 23.29 10.01
C PHE A 91 -5.22 22.87 11.48
N GLU A 92 -5.05 23.79 12.42
CA GLU A 92 -5.00 23.45 13.86
C GLU A 92 -6.32 22.83 14.35
N GLY A 93 -7.45 23.45 14.00
CA GLY A 93 -8.78 22.92 14.32
C GLY A 93 -9.03 21.56 13.66
N HIS A 94 -8.60 21.38 12.41
CA HIS A 94 -8.73 20.10 11.72
C HIS A 94 -7.92 18.98 12.38
N ILE A 95 -6.69 19.27 12.81
CA ILE A 95 -5.84 18.30 13.49
C ILE A 95 -6.48 17.86 14.82
N GLN A 96 -7.17 18.76 15.52
CA GLN A 96 -7.94 18.43 16.72
C GLN A 96 -9.12 17.50 16.38
N ASP A 97 -9.88 17.79 15.32
CA ASP A 97 -10.98 16.93 14.86
C ASP A 97 -10.49 15.52 14.50
N VAL A 98 -9.40 15.44 13.72
CA VAL A 98 -8.74 14.18 13.32
C VAL A 98 -8.27 13.42 14.55
N ARG A 99 -7.66 14.10 15.52
CA ARG A 99 -7.21 13.49 16.78
C ARG A 99 -8.39 12.94 17.58
N ALA A 100 -9.50 13.67 17.70
CA ALA A 100 -10.67 13.19 18.42
C ALA A 100 -11.23 11.89 17.79
N LYS A 101 -11.24 11.81 16.45
CA LYS A 101 -11.62 10.59 15.73
C LYS A 101 -10.63 9.44 15.98
N ILE A 102 -9.33 9.71 15.96
CA ILE A 102 -8.28 8.73 16.28
C ILE A 102 -8.39 8.22 17.73
N GLU A 103 -8.72 9.08 18.68
CA GLU A 103 -8.91 8.70 20.08
C GLU A 103 -10.10 7.75 20.23
N LYS A 104 -11.24 8.04 19.58
CA LYS A 104 -12.39 7.11 19.52
C LYS A 104 -12.00 5.76 18.91
N ALA A 105 -11.30 5.76 17.78
CA ALA A 105 -10.83 4.52 17.14
C ALA A 105 -9.86 3.72 18.03
N ASN A 106 -8.95 4.40 18.73
CA ASN A 106 -8.04 3.75 19.68
C ASN A 106 -8.78 3.20 20.91
N SER A 107 -9.85 3.83 21.37
CA SER A 107 -10.68 3.30 22.46
C SER A 107 -11.33 1.97 22.07
N ILE A 108 -11.80 1.82 20.82
CA ILE A 108 -12.30 0.55 20.30
C ILE A 108 -11.18 -0.51 20.29
N LEU A 109 -9.99 -0.15 19.80
CA LEU A 109 -8.85 -1.07 19.76
C LEU A 109 -8.45 -1.56 21.16
N LYS A 110 -8.47 -0.67 22.16
CA LYS A 110 -8.20 -0.98 23.57
C LYS A 110 -9.29 -1.82 24.21
N TYR A 111 -10.55 -1.59 23.87
CA TYR A 111 -11.66 -2.40 24.35
C TYR A 111 -11.53 -3.85 23.88
N LEU A 112 -11.17 -4.04 22.61
CA LEU A 112 -10.99 -5.37 22.01
C LEU A 112 -9.69 -6.07 22.42
N ASN A 113 -8.67 -5.33 22.88
CA ASN A 113 -7.35 -5.86 23.13
C ASN A 113 -6.74 -5.34 24.42
N SER A 114 -6.37 -6.27 25.29
CA SER A 114 -5.48 -6.03 26.42
C SER A 114 -4.09 -6.63 26.15
N VAL A 115 -3.22 -6.59 27.17
CA VAL A 115 -1.91 -7.22 27.10
C VAL A 115 -2.03 -8.74 26.96
N THR A 116 -2.93 -9.38 27.70
CA THR A 116 -3.01 -10.84 27.78
C THR A 116 -4.23 -11.43 27.07
N ARG A 117 -5.24 -10.62 26.75
CA ARG A 117 -6.52 -11.05 26.16
C ARG A 117 -6.88 -10.22 24.93
N GLY A 118 -7.69 -10.79 24.04
CA GLY A 118 -8.15 -10.14 22.82
C GLY A 118 -7.62 -10.83 21.56
N SER A 119 -7.65 -10.10 20.45
CA SER A 119 -7.22 -10.60 19.14
C SER A 119 -5.70 -10.76 19.04
N ASP A 120 -5.24 -11.69 18.19
CA ASP A 120 -3.82 -11.83 17.87
C ASP A 120 -3.22 -10.52 17.33
N CYS A 121 -1.90 -10.36 17.41
CA CYS A 121 -1.25 -9.10 17.02
C CYS A 121 -1.43 -8.75 15.54
N TYR A 122 -1.58 -9.74 14.64
CA TYR A 122 -1.79 -9.47 13.22
C TYR A 122 -3.18 -8.88 13.00
N THR A 123 -4.22 -9.48 13.58
CA THR A 123 -5.60 -8.98 13.55
C THR A 123 -5.71 -7.62 14.22
N ALA A 124 -5.07 -7.41 15.37
CA ALA A 124 -5.06 -6.12 16.04
C ALA A 124 -4.39 -5.02 15.20
N LEU A 125 -3.30 -5.33 14.48
CA LEU A 125 -2.69 -4.41 13.53
C LEU A 125 -3.57 -4.14 12.30
N LEU A 126 -4.33 -5.13 11.85
CA LEU A 126 -5.33 -4.94 10.79
C LEU A 126 -6.41 -3.95 11.25
N LEU A 127 -6.94 -4.10 12.47
CA LEU A 127 -7.90 -3.17 13.06
C LEU A 127 -7.32 -1.75 13.21
N TYR A 128 -6.07 -1.62 13.68
CA TYR A 128 -5.36 -0.34 13.71
C TYR A 128 -5.31 0.31 12.32
N LYS A 129 -4.94 -0.47 11.29
CA LYS A 129 -4.83 0.00 9.90
C LYS A 129 -6.18 0.44 9.32
N SER A 130 -7.27 -0.21 9.72
CA SER A 130 -8.62 0.05 9.22
C SER A 130 -9.36 1.16 9.97
N LEU A 131 -9.08 1.34 11.27
CA LEU A 131 -9.82 2.30 12.12
C LEU A 131 -9.02 3.56 12.45
N VAL A 132 -7.72 3.42 12.75
CA VAL A 132 -6.89 4.55 13.19
C VAL A 132 -6.16 5.17 12.00
N ARG A 133 -5.49 4.35 11.20
CA ARG A 133 -4.68 4.83 10.07
C ARG A 133 -5.55 5.41 8.94
N SER A 134 -6.72 4.84 8.68
CA SER A 134 -7.66 5.36 7.68
C SER A 134 -8.08 6.81 7.97
N VAL A 135 -8.33 7.13 9.25
CA VAL A 135 -8.64 8.49 9.71
C VAL A 135 -7.48 9.44 9.50
N THR A 136 -6.23 9.00 9.75
CA THR A 136 -5.05 9.84 9.52
C THR A 136 -4.72 10.03 8.05
N ASP A 137 -5.15 9.12 7.16
CA ASP A 137 -4.79 9.14 5.74
C ASP A 137 -5.65 10.11 4.93
N TYR A 138 -6.93 10.29 5.31
CA TYR A 138 -7.87 11.14 4.59
C TYR A 138 -7.38 12.59 4.53
N GLY A 139 -7.12 13.14 3.35
CA GLY A 139 -6.70 14.53 3.17
C GLY A 139 -5.32 14.89 3.72
N CYS A 140 -4.54 13.93 4.24
CA CYS A 140 -3.33 14.21 4.99
C CYS A 140 -2.25 14.96 4.21
N PHE A 141 -2.18 14.80 2.89
CA PHE A 141 -1.24 15.54 2.05
C PHE A 141 -1.59 17.02 1.88
N VAL A 142 -2.82 17.43 2.25
CA VAL A 142 -3.26 18.83 2.27
C VAL A 142 -2.92 19.48 3.61
N TYR A 143 -3.29 18.84 4.73
CA TYR A 143 -3.15 19.43 6.07
C TYR A 143 -1.90 19.01 6.84
N ALA A 144 -1.04 18.13 6.28
CA ALA A 144 0.10 17.57 7.00
C ALA A 144 0.88 18.64 7.76
N PRO A 145 1.03 18.52 9.10
CA PRO A 145 1.56 19.60 9.89
C PRO A 145 3.03 19.88 9.56
N THR A 146 3.34 21.14 9.28
CA THR A 146 4.73 21.60 9.09
C THR A 146 5.44 21.88 10.41
N THR A 147 4.66 22.14 11.47
CA THR A 147 5.10 22.38 12.85
C THR A 147 5.22 21.07 13.66
N GLY A 148 6.32 20.94 14.41
CA GLY A 148 6.63 19.74 15.18
C GLY A 148 5.61 19.41 16.28
N SER A 149 5.08 20.42 16.98
CA SER A 149 4.10 20.23 18.05
C SER A 149 2.79 19.61 17.56
N LEU A 150 2.26 20.11 16.43
CA LEU A 150 1.05 19.58 15.79
C LEU A 150 1.27 18.19 15.21
N ARG A 151 2.42 17.97 14.56
CA ARG A 151 2.82 16.65 14.06
C ARG A 151 2.85 15.61 15.18
N LEU A 152 3.44 15.96 16.33
CA LEU A 152 3.53 15.06 17.48
C LEU A 152 2.14 14.71 18.05
N LYS A 153 1.17 15.63 18.00
CA LYS A 153 -0.22 15.35 18.42
C LYS A 153 -0.84 14.21 17.60
N LEU A 154 -0.61 14.17 16.28
CA LEU A 154 -1.10 13.09 15.41
C LEU A 154 -0.30 11.79 15.62
N GLU A 155 1.03 11.87 15.66
CA GLU A 155 1.88 10.69 15.81
C GLU A 155 1.64 9.93 17.13
N ARG A 156 1.31 10.64 18.21
CA ARG A 156 0.90 10.02 19.49
C ARG A 156 -0.30 9.09 19.33
N GLY A 157 -1.24 9.42 18.45
CA GLY A 157 -2.38 8.57 18.11
C GLY A 157 -1.96 7.27 17.42
N GLN A 158 -1.02 7.34 16.47
CA GLN A 158 -0.40 6.15 15.86
C GLN A 158 0.30 5.29 16.92
N TYR A 159 1.17 5.89 17.74
CA TYR A 159 1.94 5.12 18.71
C TYR A 159 1.07 4.45 19.76
N LEU A 160 -0.06 5.08 20.17
CA LEU A 160 -1.02 4.46 21.06
C LEU A 160 -1.68 3.22 20.42
N GLY A 161 -2.08 3.33 19.16
CA GLY A 161 -2.65 2.21 18.40
C GLY A 161 -1.67 1.05 18.24
N LEU A 162 -0.42 1.35 17.88
CA LEU A 162 0.62 0.33 17.75
C LEU A 162 0.94 -0.35 19.08
N ARG A 163 1.03 0.39 20.19
CA ARG A 163 1.25 -0.20 21.51
C ARG A 163 0.13 -1.15 21.89
N THR A 164 -1.11 -0.73 21.65
CA THR A 164 -2.30 -1.53 21.92
C THR A 164 -2.30 -2.77 21.03
N ALA A 165 -1.96 -2.66 19.75
CA ALA A 165 -1.91 -3.80 18.83
C ALA A 165 -0.81 -4.81 19.17
N LEU A 166 0.37 -4.35 19.61
CA LEU A 166 1.54 -5.19 19.92
C LEU A 166 1.58 -5.67 21.39
N GLY A 167 0.76 -5.12 22.29
CA GLY A 167 0.79 -5.46 23.72
C GLY A 167 2.01 -4.92 24.49
N THR A 168 2.72 -3.96 23.89
CA THR A 168 3.96 -3.38 24.44
C THR A 168 3.72 -2.35 25.55
N ARG A 169 4.75 -2.04 26.33
CA ARG A 169 4.71 -1.05 27.42
C ARG A 169 4.58 0.39 26.89
N ASN A 170 4.06 1.29 27.72
CA ASN A 170 4.03 2.73 27.43
C ASN A 170 5.43 3.31 27.19
N SER A 171 6.43 2.79 27.91
CA SER A 171 7.83 3.18 27.78
C SER A 171 8.49 2.67 26.50
N THR A 172 7.88 1.75 25.74
CA THR A 172 8.46 1.18 24.53
C THR A 172 8.82 2.27 23.51
N PRO A 173 10.04 2.25 22.93
CA PRO A 173 10.47 3.25 21.99
C PRO A 173 9.61 3.32 20.74
N THR A 174 9.29 4.53 20.30
CA THR A 174 8.47 4.79 19.11
C THR A 174 9.06 4.19 17.83
N ASN A 175 10.37 4.26 17.63
CA ASN A 175 11.05 3.63 16.49
C ASN A 175 10.91 2.10 16.52
N VAL A 176 11.05 1.48 17.71
CA VAL A 176 10.83 0.03 17.87
C VAL A 176 9.38 -0.36 17.56
N LEU A 177 8.39 0.42 18.00
CA LEU A 177 6.98 0.15 17.70
C LEU A 177 6.70 0.14 16.19
N VAL A 178 7.22 1.13 15.47
CA VAL A 178 7.04 1.27 14.02
C VAL A 178 7.76 0.14 13.28
N ALA A 179 8.99 -0.19 13.69
CA ALA A 179 9.79 -1.28 13.13
C ALA A 179 9.12 -2.65 13.34
N GLU A 180 8.66 -2.92 14.56
CA GLU A 180 8.06 -4.21 14.92
C GLU A 180 6.68 -4.41 14.26
N ALA A 181 5.89 -3.34 14.16
CA ALA A 181 4.59 -3.37 13.48
C ALA A 181 4.69 -3.37 11.94
N LYS A 182 5.87 -3.08 11.39
CA LYS A 182 6.13 -2.96 9.93
C LYS A 182 5.16 -1.98 9.27
N VAL A 183 5.07 -0.77 9.84
CA VAL A 183 4.24 0.33 9.32
C VAL A 183 5.09 1.55 9.00
N ASP A 184 4.58 2.42 8.12
CA ASP A 184 5.26 3.67 7.78
C ASP A 184 5.07 4.73 8.90
N LEU A 185 6.00 5.69 8.96
CA LEU A 185 5.79 6.93 9.72
C LEU A 185 4.72 7.80 9.04
N LEU A 186 3.88 8.50 9.82
CA LEU A 186 2.79 9.34 9.27
C LEU A 186 3.27 10.33 8.21
N SER A 187 4.40 11.02 8.43
CA SER A 187 4.91 12.00 7.46
C SER A 187 5.35 11.36 6.14
N VAL A 188 5.96 10.17 6.22
CA VAL A 188 6.42 9.42 5.06
C VAL A 188 5.22 8.87 4.29
N ARG A 189 4.22 8.39 5.01
CA ARG A 189 2.95 7.94 4.45
C ARG A 189 2.18 9.08 3.76
N ALA A 190 2.11 10.26 4.39
CA ALA A 190 1.49 11.44 3.77
C ALA A 190 2.20 11.85 2.48
N MET A 191 3.55 11.78 2.45
CA MET A 191 4.33 12.00 1.24
C MET A 191 4.02 10.98 0.13
N MET A 192 3.93 9.69 0.47
CA MET A 192 3.56 8.64 -0.48
C MET A 192 2.15 8.88 -1.06
N LEU A 193 1.18 9.20 -0.21
CA LEU A 193 -0.19 9.49 -0.64
C LEU A 193 -0.26 10.75 -1.51
N ALA A 194 0.52 11.78 -1.18
CA ALA A 194 0.67 12.97 -2.01
C ALA A 194 1.24 12.66 -3.39
N LYS A 195 2.29 11.81 -3.49
CA LYS A 195 2.84 11.37 -4.78
C LYS A 195 1.80 10.62 -5.60
N ASN A 196 1.07 9.69 -4.98
CA ASN A 196 0.01 8.95 -5.65
C ASN A 196 -1.10 9.87 -6.20
N PHE A 197 -1.47 10.89 -5.43
CA PHE A 197 -2.41 11.92 -5.86
C PHE A 197 -1.85 12.74 -7.02
N CYS A 198 -0.61 13.25 -6.91
CA CYS A 198 0.05 13.99 -7.98
C CYS A 198 0.16 13.19 -9.28
N THR A 199 0.49 11.89 -9.23
CA THR A 199 0.53 11.02 -10.42
C THR A 199 -0.83 10.92 -11.08
N LYS A 200 -1.89 10.76 -10.28
CA LYS A 200 -3.27 10.78 -10.79
C LYS A 200 -3.59 12.13 -11.45
N ILE A 201 -3.18 13.24 -10.85
CA ILE A 201 -3.42 14.59 -11.40
C ILE A 201 -2.62 14.84 -12.68
N ILE A 202 -1.40 14.32 -12.81
CA ILE A 202 -0.65 14.41 -14.07
C ILE A 202 -1.36 13.63 -15.18
N LYS A 203 -1.84 12.42 -14.89
CA LYS A 203 -2.45 11.55 -15.89
C LYS A 203 -3.88 11.97 -16.24
N TYR A 204 -4.73 12.19 -15.25
CA TYR A 204 -6.19 12.38 -15.41
C TYR A 204 -6.71 13.72 -14.88
N GLY A 205 -5.85 14.57 -14.32
CA GLY A 205 -6.28 15.78 -13.64
C GLY A 205 -6.62 16.92 -14.60
N ASN A 206 -7.65 17.69 -14.25
CA ASN A 206 -8.00 18.92 -14.95
C ASN A 206 -6.76 19.85 -15.05
N PRO A 207 -6.51 20.49 -16.20
CA PRO A 207 -5.38 21.43 -16.38
C PRO A 207 -5.28 22.50 -15.29
N SER A 208 -6.42 23.05 -14.83
CA SER A 208 -6.45 24.09 -13.78
C SER A 208 -5.88 23.64 -12.45
N ILE A 209 -6.07 22.37 -12.07
CA ILE A 209 -5.51 21.79 -10.84
C ILE A 209 -4.00 21.65 -10.98
N ARG A 210 -3.52 21.17 -12.14
CA ARG A 210 -2.09 21.04 -12.43
C ARG A 210 -1.38 22.38 -12.35
N GLU A 211 -1.98 23.41 -12.96
CA GLU A 211 -1.49 24.78 -12.91
C GLU A 211 -1.49 25.33 -11.47
N SER A 212 -2.56 25.11 -10.71
CA SER A 212 -2.65 25.56 -9.32
C SER A 212 -1.55 24.98 -8.43
N ILE A 213 -1.25 23.67 -8.57
CA ILE A 213 -0.17 23.02 -7.80
C ILE A 213 1.20 23.50 -8.30
N ASP A 214 1.37 23.76 -9.60
CA ASP A 214 2.60 24.34 -10.14
C ASP A 214 2.87 25.75 -9.57
N ILE A 215 1.88 26.63 -9.62
CA ILE A 215 1.93 27.97 -9.03
C ILE A 215 2.24 27.89 -7.52
N LEU A 216 1.60 26.96 -6.80
CA LEU A 216 1.87 26.76 -5.38
C LEU A 216 3.34 26.37 -5.15
N SER A 217 3.85 25.37 -5.87
CA SER A 217 5.24 24.92 -5.70
C SER A 217 6.26 26.02 -6.02
N GLN A 218 6.01 26.80 -7.08
CA GLN A 218 6.86 27.93 -7.47
C GLN A 218 6.83 29.05 -6.41
N LYS A 219 5.64 29.43 -5.92
CA LYS A 219 5.49 30.44 -4.86
C LYS A 219 6.17 30.01 -3.56
N GLU A 220 6.02 28.75 -3.16
CA GLU A 220 6.72 28.22 -1.99
C GLU A 220 8.25 28.19 -2.19
N MET A 221 8.72 27.88 -3.40
CA MET A 221 10.16 27.93 -3.72
C MET A 221 10.71 29.35 -3.57
N LEU A 222 10.05 30.35 -4.16
CA LEU A 222 10.43 31.76 -4.02
C LEU A 222 10.38 32.24 -2.57
N HIS A 223 9.37 31.82 -1.81
CA HIS A 223 9.28 32.13 -0.38
C HIS A 223 10.46 31.54 0.41
N ARG A 224 10.89 30.31 0.07
CA ARG A 224 12.05 29.67 0.70
C ARG A 224 13.38 30.32 0.33
N MET A 225 13.53 30.88 -0.87
CA MET A 225 14.73 31.65 -1.20
C MET A 225 14.90 32.86 -0.26
N ARG A 226 13.79 33.50 0.14
CA ARG A 226 13.78 34.61 1.10
C ARG A 226 13.84 34.14 2.57
N HIS A 227 13.34 32.93 2.85
CA HIS A 227 13.25 32.35 4.18
C HIS A 227 13.63 30.86 4.18
N PRO A 228 14.94 30.52 4.17
CA PRO A 228 15.42 29.14 3.99
C PRO A 228 14.90 28.13 5.02
N GLN A 229 14.56 28.59 6.22
CA GLN A 229 14.00 27.81 7.33
C GLN A 229 12.55 27.32 7.08
N LYS A 230 11.83 27.93 6.13
CA LYS A 230 10.46 27.53 5.80
C LYS A 230 10.49 26.23 4.98
N LYS A 231 9.58 25.32 5.31
CA LYS A 231 9.40 24.05 4.60
C LYS A 231 8.32 24.20 3.54
N LYS A 232 8.51 23.57 2.38
CA LYS A 232 7.44 23.38 1.40
C LYS A 232 6.36 22.48 1.99
N SER A 233 5.12 22.63 1.53
CA SER A 233 4.05 21.70 1.84
C SER A 233 4.33 20.31 1.26
N ILE A 234 3.72 19.26 1.82
CA ILE A 234 3.91 17.89 1.34
C ILE A 234 3.46 17.76 -0.12
N ILE A 235 2.35 18.41 -0.49
CA ILE A 235 1.84 18.38 -1.85
C ILE A 235 2.82 19.00 -2.86
N SER A 236 3.45 20.13 -2.54
CA SER A 236 4.46 20.75 -3.41
C SER A 236 5.70 19.88 -3.56
N LEU A 237 6.19 19.29 -2.46
CA LEU A 237 7.33 18.38 -2.50
C LEU A 237 7.04 17.13 -3.34
N ALA A 238 5.84 16.56 -3.19
CA ALA A 238 5.40 15.44 -4.00
C ALA A 238 5.25 15.82 -5.47
N TRP A 239 4.69 17.00 -5.76
CA TRP A 239 4.54 17.51 -7.12
C TRP A 239 5.88 17.68 -7.83
N ASP A 240 6.86 18.30 -7.17
CA ASP A 240 8.21 18.47 -7.72
C ASP A 240 8.86 17.12 -8.04
N ARG A 241 8.67 16.12 -7.17
CA ARG A 241 9.18 14.76 -7.39
C ARG A 241 8.47 14.07 -8.55
N VAL A 242 7.14 14.12 -8.61
CA VAL A 242 6.34 13.37 -9.59
C VAL A 242 6.45 13.97 -10.99
N LYS A 243 6.65 15.28 -11.11
CA LYS A 243 6.91 15.96 -12.39
C LYS A 243 8.08 15.38 -13.18
N LEU A 244 9.08 14.83 -12.50
CA LEU A 244 10.22 14.18 -13.14
C LEU A 244 9.78 12.97 -13.99
N PHE A 245 8.68 12.32 -13.60
CA PHE A 245 8.09 11.19 -14.32
C PHE A 245 7.03 11.60 -15.34
N ARG A 246 6.84 12.91 -15.62
CA ARG A 246 5.76 13.38 -16.51
C ARG A 246 5.87 12.79 -17.91
N LYS A 247 7.10 12.67 -18.44
CA LYS A 247 7.33 12.05 -19.75
C LYS A 247 6.98 10.56 -19.71
N ASP A 248 7.40 9.88 -18.65
CA ASP A 248 7.19 8.44 -18.50
C ASP A 248 5.71 8.06 -18.28
N ILE A 249 4.91 8.90 -17.61
CA ILE A 249 3.46 8.69 -17.44
C ILE A 249 2.68 8.79 -18.77
N GLY A 250 3.31 9.43 -19.77
CA GLY A 250 2.71 9.68 -21.08
C GLY A 250 1.70 10.83 -21.10
N GLN A 251 0.87 10.85 -22.14
CA GLN A 251 -0.11 11.92 -22.35
C GLN A 251 -1.17 11.95 -21.23
N SER A 252 -1.56 13.17 -20.88
CA SER A 252 -2.69 13.42 -19.99
C SER A 252 -4.00 13.13 -20.72
N LEU A 253 -4.87 12.38 -20.06
CA LEU A 253 -6.20 12.01 -20.50
C LEU A 253 -7.24 12.88 -19.79
N ASN A 254 -8.39 13.05 -20.43
CA ASN A 254 -9.50 13.81 -19.85
C ASN A 254 -10.33 12.96 -18.87
N ASN A 255 -10.44 11.65 -19.14
CA ASN A 255 -11.18 10.68 -18.34
C ASN A 255 -10.35 9.41 -18.11
N PHE A 256 -10.80 8.57 -17.19
CA PHE A 256 -10.27 7.22 -17.01
C PHE A 256 -10.68 6.32 -18.17
N GLU A 257 -9.78 5.45 -18.60
CA GLU A 257 -9.92 4.58 -19.76
C GLU A 257 -11.14 3.64 -19.66
N VAL A 258 -11.57 3.30 -18.44
CA VAL A 258 -12.77 2.48 -18.20
C VAL A 258 -14.05 3.13 -18.74
N TRP A 259 -14.10 4.47 -18.82
CA TRP A 259 -15.26 5.20 -19.32
C TRP A 259 -15.33 5.26 -20.84
N ASP A 260 -14.23 4.93 -21.53
CA ASP A 260 -14.15 4.91 -22.98
C ASP A 260 -14.50 3.52 -23.57
N MET A 261 -14.88 2.56 -22.71
CA MET A 261 -15.20 1.18 -23.09
C MET A 261 -16.70 0.90 -23.03
N ASN A 262 -17.17 -0.06 -23.83
CA ASN A 262 -18.55 -0.52 -23.73
C ASN A 262 -18.74 -1.31 -22.44
N TYR A 263 -19.94 -1.21 -21.85
CA TYR A 263 -20.28 -1.96 -20.64
C TYR A 263 -20.08 -3.47 -20.84
N GLU A 264 -20.46 -3.98 -22.01
CA GLU A 264 -20.34 -5.39 -22.39
C GLU A 264 -18.87 -5.86 -22.37
N ASP A 265 -17.93 -5.09 -22.93
CA ASP A 265 -16.48 -5.38 -22.85
C ASP A 265 -16.02 -5.55 -21.39
N LEU A 266 -16.54 -4.71 -20.49
CA LEU A 266 -16.14 -4.65 -19.09
C LEU A 266 -16.78 -5.73 -18.22
N THR A 267 -17.91 -6.28 -18.64
CA THR A 267 -18.67 -7.29 -17.90
C THR A 267 -18.70 -8.67 -18.54
N GLU A 268 -18.12 -8.82 -19.74
CA GLU A 268 -17.93 -10.11 -20.40
C GLU A 268 -17.35 -11.15 -19.44
N ASP A 269 -17.96 -12.33 -19.39
CA ASP A 269 -17.44 -13.41 -18.58
C ASP A 269 -16.30 -14.10 -19.33
N ILE A 270 -15.11 -14.08 -18.72
CA ILE A 270 -13.89 -14.61 -19.33
C ILE A 270 -13.58 -15.95 -18.69
N THR A 271 -13.56 -16.99 -19.52
CA THR A 271 -13.24 -18.35 -19.08
C THR A 271 -11.76 -18.45 -18.71
N ILE A 272 -11.51 -18.76 -17.43
CA ILE A 272 -10.17 -18.97 -16.89
C ILE A 272 -10.16 -20.27 -16.11
N ASP A 273 -9.20 -21.13 -16.44
CA ASP A 273 -8.89 -22.35 -15.73
C ASP A 273 -7.61 -22.19 -14.92
N THR A 274 -7.65 -22.55 -13.65
CA THR A 274 -6.43 -22.68 -12.84
C THR A 274 -6.20 -24.08 -12.30
N GLU A 275 -7.21 -24.94 -12.40
CA GLU A 275 -7.26 -26.23 -11.72
C GLU A 275 -6.35 -27.25 -12.40
N ILE A 276 -6.34 -27.28 -13.75
CA ILE A 276 -5.44 -28.13 -14.53
C ILE A 276 -3.99 -27.78 -14.18
N GLY A 277 -3.61 -26.50 -14.21
CA GLY A 277 -2.25 -26.10 -13.80
C GLY A 277 -1.91 -26.49 -12.35
N PHE A 278 -2.88 -26.45 -11.43
CA PHE A 278 -2.67 -26.84 -10.03
C PHE A 278 -2.40 -28.34 -9.86
N SER A 279 -3.07 -29.20 -10.62
CA SER A 279 -2.82 -30.66 -10.56
C SER A 279 -1.37 -30.99 -10.98
N HIS A 280 -0.81 -30.22 -11.91
CA HIS A 280 0.57 -30.32 -12.39
C HIS A 280 1.60 -29.56 -11.55
N SER A 281 1.17 -28.91 -10.46
CA SER A 281 2.05 -28.13 -9.60
C SER A 281 2.85 -28.96 -8.59
N ALA A 282 2.60 -30.26 -8.48
CA ALA A 282 3.34 -31.17 -7.59
C ALA A 282 4.77 -31.47 -8.11
N GLY A 283 5.76 -31.64 -7.23
CA GLY A 283 7.15 -31.98 -7.58
C GLY A 283 8.19 -30.86 -7.40
N ARG A 284 9.44 -31.09 -7.80
CA ARG A 284 10.53 -30.09 -7.74
C ARG A 284 10.51 -29.17 -8.97
N LYS A 285 10.87 -27.90 -8.78
CA LYS A 285 11.13 -26.97 -9.88
C LYS A 285 12.36 -27.42 -10.67
N THR A 286 12.26 -27.37 -12.00
CA THR A 286 13.39 -27.65 -12.90
C THR A 286 14.42 -26.52 -12.75
N LYS A 287 15.70 -26.88 -12.63
CA LYS A 287 16.84 -25.94 -12.58
C LYS A 287 17.71 -25.98 -13.83
N GLU A 288 17.39 -26.85 -14.77
CA GLU A 288 18.19 -27.09 -15.97
C GLU A 288 18.03 -25.91 -16.92
N ARG A 289 19.15 -25.31 -17.33
CA ARG A 289 19.18 -24.23 -18.32
C ARG A 289 19.25 -24.86 -19.70
N ARG A 290 18.10 -24.94 -20.38
CA ARG A 290 18.01 -25.34 -21.78
C ARG A 290 18.19 -24.11 -22.68
N ARG A 291 18.81 -24.26 -23.85
CA ARG A 291 18.86 -23.20 -24.87
C ARG A 291 17.59 -23.23 -25.71
N LEU A 292 17.12 -22.06 -26.19
CA LEU A 292 15.91 -21.96 -27.03
C LEU A 292 15.96 -22.90 -28.25
N GLU A 293 17.12 -23.02 -28.90
CA GLU A 293 17.35 -23.87 -30.08
C GLU A 293 17.25 -25.38 -29.79
N GLU A 294 17.38 -25.78 -28.52
CA GLU A 294 17.38 -27.19 -28.08
C GLU A 294 16.01 -27.61 -27.51
N MET A 295 15.11 -26.66 -27.31
CA MET A 295 13.79 -26.88 -26.73
C MET A 295 12.84 -27.48 -27.77
N LYS A 296 12.33 -28.69 -27.48
CA LYS A 296 11.34 -29.39 -28.30
C LYS A 296 10.19 -29.84 -27.40
N TYR A 297 8.96 -29.70 -27.92
CA TYR A 297 7.77 -30.17 -27.22
C TYR A 297 7.90 -31.66 -26.92
N GLU A 298 7.84 -31.98 -25.63
CA GLU A 298 7.88 -33.35 -25.12
C GLU A 298 6.46 -33.90 -24.99
N LYS A 299 6.34 -35.22 -24.79
CA LYS A 299 5.03 -35.87 -24.57
C LYS A 299 4.25 -35.19 -23.43
N LYS A 300 4.95 -34.76 -22.39
CA LYS A 300 4.37 -34.04 -21.25
C LYS A 300 3.68 -32.73 -21.66
N ASP A 301 4.25 -31.99 -22.60
CA ASP A 301 3.66 -30.74 -23.08
C ASP A 301 2.36 -31.02 -23.84
N LEU A 302 2.38 -32.01 -24.73
CA LEU A 302 1.22 -32.42 -25.52
C LEU A 302 0.10 -32.98 -24.64
N ASP A 303 0.44 -33.81 -23.65
CA ASP A 303 -0.54 -34.36 -22.68
C ASP A 303 -1.18 -33.21 -21.87
N PHE A 304 -0.40 -32.21 -21.47
CA PHE A 304 -0.92 -31.04 -20.74
C PHE A 304 -1.86 -30.17 -21.58
N ILE A 305 -1.49 -29.88 -22.83
CA ILE A 305 -2.37 -29.16 -23.77
C ILE A 305 -3.65 -29.96 -24.00
N LYS A 306 -3.53 -31.28 -24.17
CA LYS A 306 -4.67 -32.17 -24.40
C LYS A 306 -5.67 -32.15 -23.25
N GLU A 307 -5.23 -32.06 -21.99
CA GLU A 307 -6.15 -31.91 -20.85
C GLU A 307 -7.05 -30.67 -20.99
N PHE A 308 -6.52 -29.54 -21.45
CA PHE A 308 -7.33 -28.34 -21.75
C PHE A 308 -8.25 -28.56 -22.95
N CYS A 309 -7.77 -29.23 -23.99
CA CYS A 309 -8.59 -29.53 -25.17
C CYS A 309 -9.78 -30.42 -24.83
N ASP A 310 -9.56 -31.45 -24.02
CA ASP A 310 -10.58 -32.41 -23.61
C ASP A 310 -11.62 -31.77 -22.66
N GLU A 311 -11.19 -30.93 -21.71
CA GLU A 311 -12.09 -30.25 -20.75
C GLU A 311 -12.97 -29.18 -21.41
N TYR A 312 -12.41 -28.41 -22.35
CA TYR A 312 -13.07 -27.26 -22.97
C TYR A 312 -13.54 -27.49 -24.42
N ASP A 313 -13.51 -28.73 -24.89
CA ASP A 313 -13.89 -29.14 -26.26
C ASP A 313 -13.19 -28.30 -27.35
N LEU A 314 -11.87 -28.11 -27.18
CA LEU A 314 -11.07 -27.30 -28.09
C LEU A 314 -10.50 -28.17 -29.21
N GLU A 315 -11.15 -28.15 -30.37
CA GLU A 315 -10.60 -28.74 -31.59
C GLU A 315 -9.44 -27.88 -32.13
N ASN A 316 -8.25 -28.49 -32.25
CA ASN A 316 -7.03 -27.92 -32.84
C ASN A 316 -6.77 -26.45 -32.44
N PRO A 317 -6.65 -26.14 -31.13
CA PRO A 317 -6.50 -24.76 -30.68
C PRO A 317 -5.15 -24.19 -31.06
N MET A 318 -5.12 -22.87 -31.28
CA MET A 318 -3.86 -22.14 -31.28
C MET A 318 -3.38 -21.97 -29.85
N VAL A 319 -2.27 -22.62 -29.49
CA VAL A 319 -1.67 -22.53 -28.15
C VAL A 319 -0.64 -21.41 -28.11
N ILE A 320 -0.78 -20.55 -27.12
CA ILE A 320 0.06 -19.37 -26.91
C ILE A 320 0.57 -19.37 -25.49
N TYR A 321 1.88 -19.19 -25.32
CA TYR A 321 2.51 -19.03 -24.01
C TYR A 321 2.94 -17.58 -23.83
N THR A 322 2.71 -17.02 -22.64
CA THR A 322 3.05 -15.64 -22.31
C THR A 322 3.83 -15.58 -21.01
N ASP A 323 4.83 -14.70 -20.95
CA ASP A 323 5.64 -14.49 -19.74
C ASP A 323 6.14 -13.04 -19.63
N GLY A 324 6.37 -12.58 -18.41
CA GLY A 324 6.86 -11.25 -18.06
C GLY A 324 7.96 -11.27 -17.00
N SER A 325 9.16 -10.84 -17.39
CA SER A 325 10.36 -10.92 -16.55
C SER A 325 10.79 -9.57 -15.98
N LYS A 326 11.02 -9.52 -14.67
CA LYS A 326 11.62 -8.39 -13.97
C LYS A 326 12.69 -8.86 -12.99
N SER A 327 13.90 -8.33 -13.12
CA SER A 327 15.00 -8.52 -12.16
C SER A 327 15.52 -7.19 -11.64
N GLU A 328 16.20 -7.19 -10.50
CA GLU A 328 16.93 -6.00 -10.03
C GLU A 328 18.15 -5.72 -10.90
N ASP A 329 18.81 -6.79 -11.36
CA ASP A 329 20.02 -6.76 -12.18
C ASP A 329 19.76 -6.43 -13.66
N SER A 330 18.51 -6.52 -14.12
CA SER A 330 18.16 -6.25 -15.52
C SER A 330 18.11 -4.76 -15.83
N VAL A 331 18.43 -4.38 -17.06
CA VAL A 331 18.38 -2.98 -17.52
C VAL A 331 16.95 -2.52 -17.80
N ALA A 332 16.06 -3.46 -18.11
CA ALA A 332 14.67 -3.24 -18.47
C ALA A 332 13.74 -4.28 -17.81
N THR A 333 12.45 -4.23 -18.14
CA THR A 333 11.47 -5.28 -17.86
C THR A 333 11.10 -5.93 -19.17
N GLY A 334 11.11 -7.26 -19.26
CA GLY A 334 10.82 -7.95 -20.51
C GLY A 334 9.45 -8.58 -20.53
N ALA A 335 8.86 -8.70 -21.70
CA ALA A 335 7.63 -9.46 -21.94
C ALA A 335 7.80 -10.29 -23.21
N SER A 336 7.16 -11.46 -23.27
CA SER A 336 7.26 -12.33 -24.42
C SER A 336 5.97 -13.11 -24.72
N VAL A 337 5.84 -13.54 -25.97
CA VAL A 337 4.75 -14.36 -26.47
C VAL A 337 5.33 -15.42 -27.41
N ILE A 338 4.99 -16.68 -27.16
CA ILE A 338 5.35 -17.84 -27.99
C ILE A 338 4.08 -18.45 -28.58
N PHE A 339 4.09 -18.67 -29.89
CA PHE A 339 3.04 -19.42 -30.60
C PHE A 339 3.56 -20.83 -30.90
N GLU A 340 2.80 -21.88 -30.55
CA GLU A 340 3.24 -23.28 -30.66
C GLU A 340 3.51 -23.74 -32.11
N ASP A 341 2.90 -23.10 -33.11
CA ASP A 341 3.02 -23.47 -34.54
C ASP A 341 4.41 -23.24 -35.20
N ASN A 342 5.44 -22.97 -34.39
CA ASN A 342 6.88 -23.05 -34.71
C ASN A 342 7.41 -22.08 -35.78
N SER A 343 7.02 -20.79 -35.78
CA SER A 343 7.81 -19.76 -36.49
C SER A 343 7.74 -18.33 -35.94
N GLN A 344 6.88 -18.03 -34.97
CA GLN A 344 6.72 -16.68 -34.47
C GLN A 344 6.89 -16.63 -32.95
N ALA A 345 7.91 -15.88 -32.54
CA ALA A 345 8.13 -15.47 -31.17
C ALA A 345 8.17 -13.95 -31.15
N LEU A 346 7.49 -13.35 -30.19
CA LEU A 346 7.52 -11.91 -29.96
C LEU A 346 8.11 -11.66 -28.58
N TYR A 347 8.97 -10.68 -28.47
CA TYR A 347 9.42 -10.16 -27.18
C TYR A 347 9.55 -8.64 -27.25
N ALA A 348 9.51 -8.01 -26.08
CA ALA A 348 9.60 -6.56 -25.96
C ALA A 348 10.44 -6.17 -24.74
N SER A 349 11.27 -5.14 -24.91
CA SER A 349 11.96 -4.47 -23.80
C SER A 349 11.15 -3.25 -23.33
N LEU A 350 10.57 -3.37 -22.14
CA LEU A 350 9.70 -2.40 -21.49
C LEU A 350 10.49 -1.58 -20.45
N PRO A 351 10.04 -0.36 -20.10
CA PRO A 351 10.71 0.46 -19.09
C PRO A 351 10.93 -0.29 -17.76
N LYS A 352 12.14 -0.22 -17.19
CA LYS A 352 12.53 -0.89 -15.91
C LYS A 352 11.56 -0.65 -14.74
N MET A 353 10.85 0.47 -14.78
CA MET A 353 9.86 0.85 -13.77
C MET A 353 8.56 0.02 -13.82
N TRP A 354 8.27 -0.65 -14.93
CA TRP A 354 7.11 -1.54 -15.04
C TRP A 354 7.19 -2.67 -14.02
N SER A 355 6.06 -3.09 -13.48
CA SER A 355 6.00 -4.25 -12.59
C SER A 355 5.99 -5.54 -13.40
N SER A 356 6.39 -6.66 -12.78
CA SER A 356 6.21 -7.99 -13.39
C SER A 356 4.74 -8.22 -13.78
N PHE A 357 3.78 -7.80 -12.94
CA PHE A 357 2.35 -7.84 -13.28
C PHE A 357 2.02 -7.10 -14.60
N SER A 358 2.57 -5.90 -14.82
CA SER A 358 2.33 -5.14 -16.05
C SER A 358 2.99 -5.79 -17.26
N ALA A 359 4.17 -6.39 -17.11
CA ALA A 359 4.83 -7.12 -18.18
C ALA A 359 4.02 -8.36 -18.61
N GLU A 360 3.54 -9.13 -17.64
CA GLU A 360 2.67 -10.30 -17.85
C GLU A 360 1.36 -9.92 -18.55
N ALA A 361 0.69 -8.85 -18.07
CA ALA A 361 -0.52 -8.35 -18.71
C ALA A 361 -0.24 -7.82 -20.13
N PHE A 362 0.92 -7.20 -20.35
CA PHE A 362 1.30 -6.75 -21.68
C PHE A 362 1.58 -7.91 -22.64
N ALA A 363 2.19 -8.99 -22.18
CA ALA A 363 2.38 -10.20 -22.98
C ALA A 363 1.03 -10.78 -23.47
N ILE A 364 0.05 -10.94 -22.57
CA ILE A 364 -1.31 -11.39 -22.94
C ILE A 364 -1.98 -10.39 -23.89
N SER A 365 -1.87 -9.08 -23.62
CA SER A 365 -2.46 -8.08 -24.51
C SER A 365 -1.85 -8.11 -25.91
N THR A 366 -0.53 -8.31 -25.99
CA THR A 366 0.23 -8.42 -27.26
C THR A 366 -0.16 -9.67 -28.03
N ALA A 367 -0.36 -10.80 -27.34
CA ALA A 367 -0.87 -12.02 -27.95
C ALA A 367 -2.23 -11.78 -28.61
N LEU A 368 -3.17 -11.20 -27.87
CA LEU A 368 -4.52 -10.89 -28.40
C LEU A 368 -4.47 -9.85 -29.53
N GLU A 369 -3.60 -8.86 -29.46
CA GLU A 369 -3.41 -7.87 -30.53
C GLU A 369 -2.90 -8.52 -31.82
N LYS A 370 -1.96 -9.47 -31.71
CA LYS A 370 -1.47 -10.23 -32.86
C LYS A 370 -2.58 -11.05 -33.50
N LEU A 371 -3.36 -11.77 -32.70
CA LEU A 371 -4.51 -12.54 -33.16
C LEU A 371 -5.54 -11.65 -33.87
N GLU A 372 -5.88 -10.51 -33.28
CA GLU A 372 -6.81 -9.54 -33.87
C GLU A 372 -6.30 -9.05 -35.24
N LYS A 373 -5.02 -8.71 -35.35
CA LYS A 373 -4.41 -8.26 -36.61
C LYS A 373 -4.38 -9.35 -37.68
N ASP A 374 -4.09 -10.60 -37.31
CA ASP A 374 -4.04 -11.71 -38.25
C ASP A 374 -5.43 -12.03 -38.82
N GLN A 375 -6.47 -11.97 -37.96
CA GLN A 375 -7.87 -12.13 -38.37
C GLN A 375 -8.34 -10.97 -39.26
N ASP A 376 -8.02 -9.72 -38.90
CA ASP A 376 -8.32 -8.55 -39.72
C ASP A 376 -7.63 -8.58 -41.10
N GLN A 377 -6.45 -9.21 -41.20
CA GLN A 377 -5.71 -9.40 -42.46
C GLN A 377 -6.10 -10.67 -43.23
N GLY A 378 -7.03 -11.48 -42.69
CA GLY A 378 -7.43 -12.76 -43.30
C GLY A 378 -6.31 -13.80 -43.37
N LYS A 379 -5.26 -13.67 -42.53
CA LYS A 379 -4.06 -14.51 -42.56
C LYS A 379 -4.21 -15.85 -41.83
N GLY A 380 -5.37 -16.12 -41.25
CA GLY A 380 -5.70 -17.41 -40.64
C GLY A 380 -6.97 -17.30 -39.81
N PHE A 381 -7.86 -18.28 -39.95
CA PHE A 381 -9.03 -18.43 -39.10
C PHE A 381 -8.71 -19.45 -38.00
N PHE A 382 -8.56 -18.98 -36.77
CA PHE A 382 -8.49 -19.83 -35.58
C PHE A 382 -9.78 -19.68 -34.78
N LYS A 383 -10.52 -20.78 -34.67
CA LYS A 383 -11.77 -20.82 -33.90
C LYS A 383 -11.51 -20.93 -32.40
N ASN A 384 -10.50 -21.71 -32.02
CA ASN A 384 -10.16 -22.01 -30.63
C ASN A 384 -8.75 -21.50 -30.31
N VAL A 385 -8.60 -20.82 -29.18
CA VAL A 385 -7.33 -20.25 -28.71
C VAL A 385 -7.14 -20.62 -27.24
N LEU A 386 -5.96 -21.15 -26.91
CA LEU A 386 -5.53 -21.44 -25.55
C LEU A 386 -4.35 -20.54 -25.18
N ILE A 387 -4.54 -19.63 -24.23
CA ILE A 387 -3.46 -18.76 -23.73
C ILE A 387 -3.02 -19.26 -22.36
N LEU A 388 -1.76 -19.68 -22.25
CA LEU A 388 -1.14 -20.19 -21.04
C LEU A 388 -0.23 -19.13 -20.42
N SER A 389 -0.51 -18.78 -19.16
CA SER A 389 0.30 -17.82 -18.37
C SER A 389 0.54 -18.38 -16.97
N ASP A 390 1.73 -18.19 -16.44
CA ASP A 390 2.04 -18.55 -15.06
C ASP A 390 1.59 -17.49 -14.03
N CYS A 391 1.12 -16.33 -14.51
CA CYS A 391 0.77 -15.20 -13.67
C CYS A 391 -0.71 -15.22 -13.24
N GLN A 392 -0.99 -15.97 -12.15
CA GLN A 392 -2.34 -16.04 -11.56
C GLN A 392 -2.95 -14.68 -11.23
N SER A 393 -2.13 -13.69 -10.89
CA SER A 393 -2.61 -12.36 -10.52
C SER A 393 -3.22 -11.62 -11.70
N VAL A 394 -2.66 -11.77 -12.90
CA VAL A 394 -3.21 -11.18 -14.14
C VAL A 394 -4.47 -11.91 -14.56
N LEU A 395 -4.46 -13.25 -14.54
CA LEU A 395 -5.66 -14.06 -14.81
C LEU A 395 -6.84 -13.66 -13.91
N LYS A 396 -6.62 -13.60 -12.59
CA LYS A 396 -7.64 -13.14 -11.63
C LYS A 396 -8.10 -11.70 -11.89
N ALA A 397 -7.21 -10.83 -12.36
CA ALA A 397 -7.56 -9.45 -12.70
C ALA A 397 -8.43 -9.36 -13.96
N ILE A 398 -8.16 -10.20 -14.97
CA ILE A 398 -8.95 -10.28 -16.22
C ILE A 398 -10.37 -10.78 -15.92
N LYS A 399 -10.52 -11.83 -15.11
CA LYS A 399 -11.84 -12.39 -14.70
C LYS A 399 -12.67 -11.44 -13.82
N ASN A 400 -12.04 -10.44 -13.21
CA ASN A 400 -12.75 -9.55 -12.28
C ASN A 400 -13.61 -8.50 -13.02
N ASN A 401 -14.91 -8.75 -13.07
CA ASN A 401 -15.92 -7.88 -13.69
C ASN A 401 -16.28 -6.65 -12.84
N ARG A 402 -15.69 -6.46 -11.65
CA ARG A 402 -15.90 -5.24 -10.87
C ARG A 402 -15.43 -4.02 -11.64
N LEU A 403 -16.30 -3.03 -11.78
CA LEU A 403 -15.96 -1.74 -12.36
C LEU A 403 -15.14 -0.93 -11.36
N ASP A 404 -13.93 -0.54 -11.77
CA ASP A 404 -12.99 0.26 -10.98
C ASP A 404 -12.21 1.17 -11.92
N VAL A 405 -12.25 2.49 -11.64
CA VAL A 405 -11.50 3.52 -12.40
C VAL A 405 -10.00 3.36 -12.30
N TYR A 406 -9.50 2.57 -11.34
CA TYR A 406 -8.07 2.26 -11.19
C TYR A 406 -7.70 0.89 -11.74
N LYS A 407 -8.61 0.21 -12.46
CA LYS A 407 -8.26 -1.01 -13.20
C LYS A 407 -7.13 -0.67 -14.19
N SER A 408 -6.14 -1.56 -14.26
CA SER A 408 -4.98 -1.36 -15.15
C SER A 408 -5.44 -1.20 -16.60
N SER A 409 -4.88 -0.23 -17.31
CA SER A 409 -5.16 -0.01 -18.74
C SER A 409 -4.85 -1.25 -19.58
N LEU A 410 -3.84 -2.05 -19.19
CA LEU A 410 -3.50 -3.32 -19.85
C LEU A 410 -4.60 -4.37 -19.67
N ILE A 411 -5.23 -4.42 -18.49
CA ILE A 411 -6.33 -5.35 -18.23
C ILE A 411 -7.59 -4.94 -19.00
N LEU A 412 -7.87 -3.63 -19.04
CA LEU A 412 -8.95 -3.06 -19.84
C LEU A 412 -8.75 -3.40 -21.34
N ASP A 413 -7.52 -3.27 -21.82
CA ASP A 413 -7.12 -3.58 -23.18
C ASP A 413 -7.30 -5.07 -23.52
N ILE A 414 -6.87 -5.98 -22.64
CA ILE A 414 -7.11 -7.43 -22.78
C ILE A 414 -8.60 -7.74 -22.91
N ARG A 415 -9.43 -7.17 -22.01
CA ARG A 415 -10.88 -7.43 -22.00
C ARG A 415 -11.55 -6.95 -23.28
N ARG A 416 -11.18 -5.75 -23.75
CA ARG A 416 -11.66 -5.20 -25.03
C ARG A 416 -11.31 -6.12 -26.19
N ARG A 417 -10.06 -6.59 -26.26
CA ARG A 417 -9.61 -7.48 -27.35
C ARG A 417 -10.26 -8.84 -27.28
N HIS A 418 -10.40 -9.41 -26.08
CA HIS A 418 -11.13 -10.65 -25.86
C HIS A 418 -12.57 -10.55 -26.40
N PHE A 419 -13.30 -9.52 -25.96
CA PHE A 419 -14.68 -9.29 -26.39
C PHE A 419 -14.79 -9.14 -27.91
N ARG A 420 -13.89 -8.37 -28.52
CA ARG A 420 -13.87 -8.21 -29.98
C ARG A 420 -13.56 -9.53 -30.70
N LEU A 421 -12.57 -10.29 -30.25
CA LEU A 421 -12.20 -11.58 -30.87
C LEU A 421 -13.38 -12.56 -30.83
N LYS A 422 -14.06 -12.64 -29.69
CA LYS A 422 -15.24 -13.48 -29.49
C LYS A 422 -16.41 -13.04 -30.38
N ASN A 423 -16.81 -11.76 -30.31
CA ASN A 423 -18.06 -11.32 -30.93
C ASN A 423 -17.93 -11.00 -32.42
N LYS A 424 -16.76 -10.53 -32.88
CA LYS A 424 -16.55 -10.20 -34.30
C LYS A 424 -16.15 -11.41 -35.13
N TYR A 425 -15.34 -12.33 -34.59
CA TYR A 425 -14.79 -13.46 -35.35
C TYR A 425 -15.25 -14.83 -34.83
N GLY A 426 -16.04 -14.89 -33.76
CA GLY A 426 -16.53 -16.15 -33.21
C GLY A 426 -15.45 -17.00 -32.54
N CYS A 427 -14.36 -16.38 -32.07
CA CYS A 427 -13.27 -17.10 -31.42
C CYS A 427 -13.64 -17.51 -29.97
N THR A 428 -13.40 -18.77 -29.63
CA THR A 428 -13.39 -19.26 -28.25
C THR A 428 -11.98 -19.12 -27.69
N ILE A 429 -11.83 -18.34 -26.62
CA ILE A 429 -10.53 -18.10 -25.96
C ILE A 429 -10.59 -18.60 -24.52
N ILE A 430 -9.69 -19.53 -24.19
CA ILE A 430 -9.50 -20.05 -22.84
C ILE A 430 -8.17 -19.55 -22.30
N TYR A 431 -8.17 -19.00 -21.08
CA TYR A 431 -6.94 -18.64 -20.39
C TYR A 431 -6.62 -19.69 -19.33
N GLY A 432 -5.53 -20.43 -19.52
CA GLY A 432 -5.07 -21.46 -18.59
C GLY A 432 -3.92 -20.97 -17.72
N TRP A 433 -3.96 -21.30 -16.44
CA TRP A 433 -2.77 -21.17 -15.60
C TRP A 433 -1.82 -22.36 -15.80
N ILE A 434 -0.53 -22.06 -15.95
CA ILE A 434 0.54 -23.06 -16.07
C ILE A 434 1.57 -22.85 -14.94
N PRO A 435 2.07 -23.90 -14.27
CA PRO A 435 3.01 -23.71 -13.17
C PRO A 435 4.42 -23.34 -13.67
N ALA A 436 4.96 -22.25 -13.12
CA ALA A 436 6.30 -21.74 -13.41
C ALA A 436 7.43 -22.75 -13.13
N HIS A 437 8.42 -22.80 -14.03
CA HIS A 437 9.67 -23.58 -13.92
C HIS A 437 9.43 -25.08 -13.69
N ARG A 438 8.52 -25.67 -14.47
CA ARG A 438 8.14 -27.09 -14.39
C ARG A 438 8.59 -27.93 -15.59
N GLY A 439 9.46 -27.45 -16.46
CA GLY A 439 9.86 -28.22 -17.64
C GLY A 439 8.82 -28.23 -18.76
N TYR A 440 7.90 -27.24 -18.80
CA TYR A 440 6.99 -27.11 -19.93
C TYR A 440 7.63 -26.26 -21.00
N THR A 441 7.83 -26.83 -22.19
CA THR A 441 8.70 -26.28 -23.23
C THR A 441 8.26 -24.87 -23.61
N GLY A 442 7.00 -24.66 -23.98
CA GLY A 442 6.50 -23.32 -24.38
C GLY A 442 6.60 -22.26 -23.27
N ASN A 443 6.37 -22.65 -22.00
CA ASN A 443 6.52 -21.73 -20.86
C ASN A 443 7.98 -21.39 -20.59
N GLU A 444 8.89 -22.36 -20.71
CA GLU A 444 10.33 -22.11 -20.54
C GLU A 444 10.89 -21.25 -21.68
N MET A 445 10.41 -21.43 -22.91
CA MET A 445 10.75 -20.56 -24.03
C MET A 445 10.31 -19.11 -23.78
N ALA A 446 9.07 -18.91 -23.30
CA ALA A 446 8.57 -17.59 -22.95
C ALA A 446 9.40 -16.94 -21.82
N ASP A 447 9.68 -17.68 -20.73
CA ASP A 447 10.53 -17.18 -19.63
C ASP A 447 11.95 -16.79 -20.08
N LEU A 448 12.55 -17.54 -21.01
CA LEU A 448 13.85 -17.20 -21.60
C LEU A 448 13.80 -15.93 -22.44
N LEU A 449 12.82 -15.80 -23.34
CA LEU A 449 12.69 -14.63 -24.21
C LEU A 449 12.30 -13.37 -23.42
N ALA A 450 11.48 -13.51 -22.38
CA ALA A 450 11.19 -12.40 -21.49
C ALA A 450 12.45 -11.93 -20.75
N LYS A 451 13.35 -12.85 -20.35
CA LYS A 451 14.66 -12.48 -19.78
C LYS A 451 15.60 -11.83 -20.80
N GLU A 452 15.55 -12.27 -22.05
CA GLU A 452 16.30 -11.65 -23.14
C GLU A 452 15.82 -10.21 -23.38
N GLY A 453 14.51 -10.00 -23.49
CA GLY A 453 13.92 -8.65 -23.58
C GLY A 453 14.24 -7.75 -22.37
N ALA A 454 14.34 -8.31 -21.16
CA ALA A 454 14.74 -7.54 -19.97
C ALA A 454 16.23 -7.12 -19.99
N SER A 455 17.05 -7.79 -20.81
CA SER A 455 18.49 -7.54 -20.95
C SER A 455 18.81 -6.49 -22.01
N GLU A 456 17.86 -6.18 -22.90
CA GLU A 456 17.97 -5.13 -23.92
C GLU A 456 17.55 -3.75 -23.37
N GLU A 457 17.99 -2.67 -24.03
CA GLU A 457 17.59 -1.31 -23.67
C GLU A 457 16.08 -1.10 -23.84
N ALA A 458 15.46 -0.45 -22.85
CA ALA A 458 14.03 -0.22 -22.84
C ALA A 458 13.57 0.65 -24.01
N MET A 459 12.51 0.20 -24.68
CA MET A 459 11.84 1.01 -25.69
C MET A 459 11.20 2.25 -25.04
N SER A 460 11.46 3.43 -25.62
CA SER A 460 11.03 4.73 -25.07
C SER A 460 9.54 5.04 -25.26
N ASN A 461 8.80 4.20 -25.98
CA ASN A 461 7.44 4.50 -26.42
C ASN A 461 6.34 4.05 -25.45
N PHE A 462 6.70 3.31 -24.39
CA PHE A 462 5.71 2.72 -23.48
C PHE A 462 5.49 3.58 -22.23
N PRO A 463 4.30 4.17 -22.03
CA PRO A 463 4.01 4.91 -20.82
C PRO A 463 3.92 3.98 -19.61
N ILE A 464 4.44 4.41 -18.47
CA ILE A 464 4.42 3.64 -17.22
C ILE A 464 3.02 3.68 -16.62
N PRO A 465 2.41 2.52 -16.34
CA PRO A 465 1.16 2.45 -15.61
C PRO A 465 1.25 3.17 -14.27
N ILE A 466 0.24 3.99 -13.93
CA ILE A 466 0.23 4.71 -12.65
C ILE A 466 0.25 3.78 -11.43
N SER A 467 -0.22 2.54 -11.58
CA SER A 467 -0.14 1.48 -10.56
C SER A 467 1.29 1.09 -10.23
N ASP A 468 2.20 1.09 -11.22
CA ASP A 468 3.59 0.71 -11.03
C ASP A 468 4.37 1.81 -10.32
N LEU A 469 4.09 3.07 -10.65
CA LEU A 469 4.61 4.22 -9.90
C LEU A 469 4.16 4.20 -8.44
N ARG A 470 2.91 3.80 -8.14
CA ARG A 470 2.44 3.63 -6.76
C ARG A 470 3.25 2.57 -6.01
N CYS A 471 3.64 1.48 -6.67
CA CYS A 471 4.51 0.46 -6.09
C CYS A 471 5.91 1.03 -5.79
N ILE A 472 6.47 1.82 -6.71
CA ILE A 472 7.76 2.50 -6.51
C ILE A 472 7.68 3.45 -5.30
N PHE A 473 6.65 4.30 -5.22
CA PHE A 473 6.51 5.24 -4.10
C PHE A 473 6.26 4.56 -2.76
N LYS A 474 5.62 3.38 -2.77
CA LYS A 474 5.49 2.53 -1.59
C LYS A 474 6.84 1.98 -1.14
N GLU A 475 7.70 1.61 -2.07
CA GLU A 475 9.06 1.17 -1.77
C GLU A 475 9.94 2.32 -1.25
N GLU A 476 9.87 3.50 -1.87
CA GLU A 476 10.53 4.71 -1.39
C GLU A 476 10.08 5.06 0.04
N ALA A 477 8.78 4.91 0.33
CA ALA A 477 8.21 5.16 1.66
C ALA A 477 8.71 4.13 2.71
N TRP A 478 8.80 2.86 2.32
CA TRP A 478 9.37 1.82 3.16
C TRP A 478 10.81 2.16 3.53
N ASN A 479 11.65 2.44 2.54
CA ASN A 479 13.07 2.75 2.72
C ASN A 479 13.26 4.04 3.53
N SER A 480 12.52 5.10 3.20
CA SER A 480 12.56 6.36 3.97
C SER A 480 12.18 6.17 5.43
N THR A 481 11.21 5.29 5.71
CA THR A 481 10.87 4.92 7.08
C THR A 481 12.04 4.21 7.75
N GLN A 482 12.63 3.18 7.11
CA GLN A 482 13.75 2.44 7.68
C GLN A 482 14.95 3.34 7.98
N ASP A 483 15.29 4.28 7.10
CA ASP A 483 16.40 5.22 7.28
C ASP A 483 16.23 6.09 8.53
N VAL A 484 14.99 6.58 8.77
CA VAL A 484 14.67 7.32 9.99
C VAL A 484 14.81 6.42 11.22
N LEU A 485 14.29 5.20 11.17
CA LEU A 485 14.35 4.26 12.28
C LEU A 485 15.79 3.88 12.66
N ILE A 486 16.65 3.64 11.68
CA ILE A 486 18.08 3.34 11.86
C ILE A 486 18.82 4.56 12.44
N ARG A 487 18.50 5.77 11.98
CA ARG A 487 19.10 6.99 12.55
C ARG A 487 18.74 7.12 14.03
N GLU A 488 17.48 6.91 14.40
CA GLU A 488 17.01 6.96 15.79
C GLU A 488 17.58 5.81 16.65
N SER A 489 17.95 4.67 16.05
CA SER A 489 18.49 3.53 16.79
C SER A 489 19.84 3.80 17.44
N SER A 490 20.58 4.83 16.99
CA SER A 490 21.85 5.27 17.59
C SER A 490 21.74 5.73 19.05
N TYR A 491 20.55 6.16 19.48
CA TYR A 491 20.30 6.61 20.87
C TYR A 491 19.06 5.99 21.51
N LYS A 492 18.20 5.28 20.75
CA LYS A 492 16.94 4.74 21.27
C LYS A 492 16.65 3.34 20.75
N GLY A 493 16.37 2.38 21.65
CA GLY A 493 15.99 1.01 21.26
C GLY A 493 17.14 0.16 20.69
N LYS A 494 18.40 0.48 21.05
CA LYS A 494 19.62 -0.17 20.56
C LYS A 494 19.54 -1.71 20.52
N ASP A 495 19.07 -2.33 21.59
CA ASP A 495 19.01 -3.80 21.68
C ASP A 495 18.08 -4.43 20.65
N TYR A 496 16.93 -3.81 20.39
CA TYR A 496 16.01 -4.28 19.37
C TYR A 496 16.66 -4.23 17.98
N PHE A 497 17.31 -3.11 17.66
CA PHE A 497 17.92 -2.92 16.34
C PHE A 497 19.15 -3.81 16.13
N ARG A 498 19.89 -4.14 17.19
CA ARG A 498 21.00 -5.08 17.15
C ARG A 498 20.54 -6.53 16.94
N ASN A 499 19.44 -6.92 17.57
CA ASN A 499 19.06 -8.33 17.69
C ASN A 499 17.95 -8.78 16.72
N PHE A 500 17.02 -7.89 16.36
CA PHE A 500 15.75 -8.27 15.73
C PHE A 500 15.39 -7.45 14.49
N PHE A 501 16.01 -6.29 14.29
CA PHE A 501 15.70 -5.45 13.15
C PHE A 501 16.34 -5.97 11.87
N ASN A 502 15.51 -6.02 10.81
CA ASN A 502 15.97 -6.28 9.45
C ASN A 502 15.13 -5.44 8.48
N LYS A 503 15.81 -4.55 7.74
CA LYS A 503 15.18 -3.63 6.78
C LYS A 503 14.54 -4.34 5.57
N ASN A 504 15.01 -5.54 5.23
CA ASN A 504 14.53 -6.32 4.08
C ASN A 504 13.24 -7.09 4.42
N ILE A 505 12.95 -7.30 5.71
CA ILE A 505 11.75 -8.02 6.16
C ILE A 505 10.59 -7.02 6.31
N LYS A 506 9.62 -7.11 5.38
CA LYS A 506 8.42 -6.24 5.30
C LYS A 506 7.19 -6.77 6.05
N GLN A 507 7.30 -7.95 6.66
CA GLN A 507 6.21 -8.59 7.40
C GLN A 507 6.60 -8.75 8.88
N PRO A 508 5.65 -8.65 9.81
CA PRO A 508 5.94 -8.88 11.21
C PRO A 508 6.21 -10.37 11.46
N TRP A 509 7.06 -10.68 12.46
CA TRP A 509 7.45 -12.05 12.80
C TRP A 509 6.23 -12.93 13.13
N PHE A 510 5.18 -12.35 13.72
CA PHE A 510 3.96 -13.05 14.10
C PHE A 510 2.97 -13.31 12.95
N LYS A 511 3.33 -13.03 11.68
CA LYS A 511 2.41 -13.26 10.54
C LYS A 511 2.00 -14.74 10.38
N GLN A 512 2.94 -15.66 10.63
CA GLN A 512 2.73 -17.10 10.47
C GLN A 512 2.66 -17.84 11.81
N VAL A 513 2.92 -17.16 12.92
CA VAL A 513 2.82 -17.74 14.27
C VAL A 513 1.37 -17.69 14.72
N ARG A 514 0.81 -18.83 15.13
CA ARG A 514 -0.53 -18.94 15.71
C ARG A 514 -0.39 -19.22 17.21
N ALA A 515 -0.72 -18.23 18.03
CA ALA A 515 -0.63 -18.31 19.48
C ALA A 515 -1.72 -17.46 20.14
N GLU A 516 -1.86 -17.60 21.46
CA GLU A 516 -2.74 -16.72 22.23
C GLU A 516 -2.15 -15.30 22.35
N ARG A 517 -3.02 -14.31 22.62
CA ARG A 517 -2.62 -12.90 22.72
C ARG A 517 -1.43 -12.66 23.64
N TYR A 518 -1.44 -13.29 24.81
CA TYR A 518 -0.38 -13.09 25.79
C TYR A 518 0.99 -13.52 25.27
N PHE A 519 1.07 -14.59 24.47
CA PHE A 519 2.31 -15.04 23.84
C PHE A 519 2.93 -13.93 22.98
N TYR A 520 2.14 -13.29 22.11
CA TYR A 520 2.67 -12.22 21.27
C TYR A 520 3.16 -11.03 22.09
N SER A 521 2.39 -10.62 23.12
CA SER A 521 2.78 -9.52 24.00
C SER A 521 4.07 -9.81 24.74
N PHE A 522 4.21 -11.02 25.27
CA PHE A 522 5.42 -11.50 25.95
C PHE A 522 6.65 -11.39 25.02
N ILE A 523 6.56 -11.95 23.82
CA ILE A 523 7.66 -11.92 22.85
C ILE A 523 7.95 -10.49 22.37
N ASN A 524 6.93 -9.68 22.06
CA ASN A 524 7.12 -8.29 21.64
C ASN A 524 7.80 -7.44 22.71
N ARG A 525 7.50 -7.68 24.00
CA ARG A 525 8.13 -6.96 25.12
C ARG A 525 9.57 -7.37 25.35
N ILE A 526 9.90 -8.66 25.23
CA ILE A 526 11.29 -9.13 25.27
C ILE A 526 12.08 -8.58 24.08
N ARG A 527 11.53 -8.68 22.86
CA ARG A 527 12.16 -8.16 21.65
C ARG A 527 12.44 -6.66 21.76
N ALA A 528 11.48 -5.90 22.29
CA ALA A 528 11.64 -4.48 22.53
C ALA A 528 12.59 -4.14 23.69
N ASN A 529 13.05 -5.12 24.47
CA ASN A 529 13.78 -4.97 25.74
C ASN A 529 13.03 -4.10 26.78
N HIS A 530 11.70 -4.20 26.79
CA HIS A 530 10.79 -3.38 27.57
C HIS A 530 9.66 -4.24 28.17
N TYR A 531 9.94 -4.83 29.34
CA TYR A 531 9.04 -5.70 30.12
C TYR A 531 8.94 -5.21 31.58
N ASN A 532 8.21 -5.92 32.46
CA ASN A 532 7.92 -5.48 33.83
C ASN A 532 8.73 -6.22 34.92
N LEU A 533 9.98 -6.56 34.65
CA LEU A 533 10.92 -7.08 35.66
C LEU A 533 11.81 -5.94 36.20
N ASN A 534 12.35 -6.10 37.40
CA ASN A 534 13.04 -5.00 38.10
C ASN A 534 14.24 -4.46 37.32
N GLU A 535 15.01 -5.27 36.58
CA GLU A 535 16.05 -4.77 35.66
C GLU A 535 15.50 -3.71 34.71
N SER A 536 14.40 -4.05 34.04
CA SER A 536 13.83 -3.25 32.97
C SER A 536 13.16 -2.00 33.51
N LEU A 537 12.61 -2.06 34.72
CA LEU A 537 11.97 -0.96 35.42
C LEU A 537 13.01 0.02 36.00
N ALA A 538 14.07 -0.49 36.64
CA ALA A 538 15.15 0.31 37.21
C ALA A 538 15.91 1.07 36.12
N ARG A 539 16.23 0.42 35.01
CA ARG A 539 16.86 1.07 33.83
C ARG A 539 16.03 2.22 33.25
N LYS A 540 14.73 2.27 33.55
CA LYS A 540 13.79 3.30 33.10
C LYS A 540 13.39 4.27 34.21
N ASN A 541 14.05 4.20 35.37
CA ASN A 541 13.80 5.02 36.56
C ASN A 541 12.36 4.92 37.08
N TYR A 542 11.72 3.75 36.95
CA TYR A 542 10.43 3.48 37.61
C TYR A 542 10.59 3.00 39.05
N ILE A 543 11.75 2.40 39.37
CA ILE A 543 12.15 1.91 40.69
C ILE A 543 13.66 2.15 40.85
N ASP A 544 14.16 2.11 42.09
CA ASP A 544 15.56 2.46 42.39
C ASP A 544 16.53 1.28 42.26
N SER A 545 16.05 0.04 42.31
CA SER A 545 16.90 -1.16 42.33
C SER A 545 16.48 -2.22 41.32
N PRO A 546 17.42 -2.84 40.58
CA PRO A 546 17.12 -3.98 39.71
C PRO A 546 17.03 -5.32 40.45
N ARG A 547 17.28 -5.33 41.77
CA ARG A 547 17.37 -6.57 42.57
C ARG A 547 16.07 -7.35 42.58
N CYS A 548 16.19 -8.67 42.54
CA CYS A 548 15.07 -9.59 42.68
C CYS A 548 14.70 -9.76 44.16
N GLU A 549 13.41 -9.95 44.44
CA GLU A 549 12.91 -10.26 45.80
C GLU A 549 13.46 -11.58 46.35
N CYS A 550 13.95 -12.48 45.48
CA CYS A 550 14.62 -13.71 45.92
C CYS A 550 16.05 -13.49 46.45
N GLY A 551 16.55 -12.24 46.45
CA GLY A 551 17.90 -11.87 46.86
C GLY A 551 18.94 -11.82 45.74
N TYR A 552 18.58 -12.19 44.50
CA TYR A 552 19.48 -12.11 43.36
C TYR A 552 19.70 -10.66 42.88
N GLU A 553 20.88 -10.36 42.35
CA GLU A 553 21.30 -8.98 42.08
C GLU A 553 20.51 -8.28 40.97
N ILE A 554 20.05 -9.03 39.97
CA ILE A 554 19.36 -8.50 38.79
C ILE A 554 18.15 -9.38 38.44
N GLU A 555 16.94 -8.85 38.56
CA GLU A 555 15.73 -9.51 38.07
C GLU A 555 15.56 -9.28 36.56
N ASP A 556 16.29 -10.05 35.75
CA ASP A 556 16.09 -10.13 34.30
C ASP A 556 15.30 -11.38 33.89
N ILE A 557 15.01 -11.48 32.58
CA ILE A 557 14.19 -12.59 32.05
C ILE A 557 14.88 -13.96 32.20
N ASN A 558 16.20 -14.02 32.07
CA ASN A 558 16.97 -15.25 32.20
C ASN A 558 16.98 -15.72 33.65
N HIS A 559 17.20 -14.80 34.60
CA HIS A 559 17.12 -15.09 36.02
C HIS A 559 15.75 -15.64 36.40
N VAL A 560 14.66 -14.96 36.00
CA VAL A 560 13.30 -15.39 36.34
C VAL A 560 13.00 -16.80 35.82
N ILE A 561 13.41 -17.12 34.59
CA ILE A 561 13.12 -18.42 33.98
C ILE A 561 14.02 -19.52 34.51
N TRP A 562 15.32 -19.26 34.67
CA TRP A 562 16.31 -20.33 34.91
C TRP A 562 16.78 -20.45 36.36
N GLN A 563 16.70 -19.40 37.18
CA GLN A 563 17.43 -19.34 38.46
C GLN A 563 16.62 -18.84 39.67
N CYS A 564 15.56 -18.07 39.47
CA CYS A 564 14.79 -17.46 40.55
C CYS A 564 14.11 -18.50 41.44
N SER A 565 14.49 -18.57 42.72
CA SER A 565 13.95 -19.55 43.69
C SER A 565 12.48 -19.35 44.04
N ARG A 566 11.91 -18.19 43.70
CA ARG A 566 10.46 -17.91 43.89
C ARG A 566 9.55 -18.79 43.03
N TYR A 567 10.09 -19.39 41.96
CA TYR A 567 9.33 -20.13 40.96
C TYR A 567 9.86 -21.56 40.78
N ASP A 568 10.48 -22.14 41.82
CA ASP A 568 11.08 -23.47 41.72
C ASP A 568 10.02 -24.56 41.42
N ALA A 569 8.83 -24.47 42.02
CA ALA A 569 7.73 -25.40 41.76
C ALA A 569 7.26 -25.33 40.29
N GLU A 570 7.07 -24.13 39.74
CA GLU A 570 6.72 -23.97 38.33
C GLU A 570 7.85 -24.40 37.41
N ARG A 571 9.11 -24.18 37.81
CA ARG A 571 10.30 -24.56 37.03
C ARG A 571 10.48 -26.07 36.99
N GLU A 572 10.16 -26.79 38.05
CA GLU A 572 10.18 -28.25 38.08
C GLU A 572 9.23 -28.82 37.01
N VAL A 573 7.99 -28.32 36.96
CA VAL A 573 7.01 -28.68 35.92
C VAL A 573 7.51 -28.32 34.51
N MET A 574 8.16 -27.16 34.35
CA MET A 574 8.78 -26.78 33.08
C MET A 574 9.91 -27.76 32.68
N GLY A 575 10.75 -28.16 33.64
CA GLY A 575 11.86 -29.09 33.44
C GLY A 575 11.38 -30.46 32.97
N GLU A 576 10.34 -31.00 33.60
CA GLU A 576 9.72 -32.25 33.14
C GLU A 576 9.22 -32.15 31.69
N GLU A 577 8.58 -31.05 31.33
CA GLU A 577 8.05 -30.85 29.97
C GLU A 577 9.17 -30.71 28.94
N LEU A 578 10.27 -30.04 29.29
CA LEU A 578 11.46 -29.95 28.44
C LEU A 578 12.08 -31.33 28.21
N VAL A 579 12.23 -32.15 29.26
CA VAL A 579 12.74 -33.52 29.16
C VAL A 579 11.81 -34.40 28.30
N LYS A 580 10.49 -34.34 28.52
CA LYS A 580 9.50 -35.09 27.72
C LYS A 580 9.59 -34.76 26.23
N ARG A 581 9.92 -33.51 25.88
CA ARG A 581 10.08 -33.06 24.49
C ARG A 581 11.50 -33.20 23.94
N ASN A 582 12.43 -33.79 24.70
CA ASN A 582 13.84 -33.92 24.36
C ASN A 582 14.52 -32.57 24.06
N ILE A 583 14.14 -31.52 24.80
CA ILE A 583 14.69 -30.17 24.68
C ILE A 583 15.67 -29.94 25.83
N HIS A 584 16.94 -29.71 25.49
CA HIS A 584 18.02 -29.61 26.48
C HIS A 584 18.58 -28.20 26.64
N GLY A 585 19.26 -27.97 27.75
CA GLY A 585 20.12 -26.81 28.01
C GLY A 585 19.39 -25.54 28.48
N THR A 586 20.07 -24.76 29.32
CA THR A 586 19.72 -23.37 29.63
C THR A 586 20.36 -22.45 28.60
N GLU A 587 19.57 -21.57 28.00
CA GLU A 587 20.05 -20.64 26.97
C GLU A 587 19.47 -19.25 27.20
N ASP A 588 20.17 -18.25 26.68
CA ASP A 588 19.66 -16.89 26.71
C ASP A 588 18.33 -16.78 25.93
N ILE A 589 17.32 -16.20 26.57
CA ILE A 589 15.96 -16.11 26.00
C ILE A 589 15.92 -15.26 24.73
N VAL A 590 16.77 -14.22 24.64
CA VAL A 590 16.85 -13.38 23.43
C VAL A 590 17.39 -14.22 22.27
N ASP A 591 18.38 -15.07 22.50
CA ASP A 591 18.95 -15.94 21.47
C ASP A 591 18.01 -17.07 21.02
N LEU A 592 17.14 -17.56 21.91
CA LEU A 592 16.04 -18.45 21.53
C LEU A 592 15.04 -17.76 20.59
N ILE A 593 14.65 -16.52 20.92
CA ILE A 593 13.71 -15.74 20.09
C ILE A 593 14.35 -15.39 18.73
N LYS A 594 15.65 -15.09 18.68
CA LYS A 594 16.36 -14.82 17.41
C LYS A 594 16.34 -16.02 16.46
N ARG A 595 16.51 -17.23 17.01
CA ARG A 595 16.48 -18.49 16.25
C ARG A 595 15.07 -18.99 15.98
N GLU A 596 14.06 -18.29 16.49
CA GLU A 596 12.65 -18.66 16.34
C GLU A 596 12.35 -20.09 16.83
N ASP A 597 12.99 -20.53 17.93
CA ASP A 597 12.72 -21.84 18.55
C ASP A 597 11.38 -21.82 19.30
N TRP A 598 10.28 -21.79 18.53
CA TRP A 598 8.93 -21.70 19.06
C TRP A 598 8.53 -22.90 19.91
N ASN A 599 9.18 -24.05 19.74
CA ASN A 599 8.94 -25.24 20.55
C ASN A 599 9.41 -25.02 21.99
N LYS A 600 10.67 -24.61 22.17
CA LYS A 600 11.23 -24.31 23.50
C LYS A 600 10.59 -23.07 24.12
N ILE A 601 10.37 -22.02 23.33
CA ILE A 601 9.70 -20.79 23.78
C ILE A 601 8.26 -21.08 24.24
N GLY A 602 7.54 -22.00 23.57
CA GLY A 602 6.20 -22.39 23.98
C GLY A 602 6.15 -23.02 25.38
N VAL A 603 7.13 -23.85 25.71
CA VAL A 603 7.27 -24.44 27.06
C VAL A 603 7.61 -23.37 28.10
N ILE A 604 8.58 -22.49 27.79
CA ILE A 604 8.96 -21.35 28.64
C ILE A 604 7.77 -20.42 28.89
N PHE A 605 6.97 -20.15 27.86
CA PHE A 605 5.79 -19.30 27.99
C PHE A 605 4.74 -19.91 28.92
N ASN A 606 4.54 -21.23 28.89
CA ASN A 606 3.66 -21.92 29.84
C ASN A 606 4.17 -21.81 31.28
N PHE A 607 5.49 -21.86 31.49
CA PHE A 607 6.10 -21.55 32.79
C PHE A 607 5.74 -20.13 33.23
N ILE A 608 5.97 -19.12 32.38
CA ILE A 608 5.64 -17.72 32.70
C ILE A 608 4.16 -17.57 33.08
N LYS A 609 3.24 -18.22 32.35
CA LYS A 609 1.81 -18.20 32.69
C LYS A 609 1.53 -18.74 34.10
N ARG A 610 2.21 -19.82 34.50
CA ARG A 610 2.03 -20.43 35.82
C ARG A 610 2.52 -19.52 36.94
N THR A 611 3.56 -18.73 36.71
CA THR A 611 4.04 -17.73 37.69
C THR A 611 3.03 -16.60 37.98
N GLY A 612 2.01 -16.44 37.13
CA GLY A 612 1.03 -15.35 37.24
C GLY A 612 1.56 -13.95 36.90
N ARG A 613 2.86 -13.81 36.56
CA ARG A 613 3.44 -12.51 36.17
C ARG A 613 3.13 -12.18 34.71
N ILE A 614 2.83 -10.92 34.44
CA ILE A 614 2.63 -10.39 33.07
C ILE A 614 3.91 -9.73 32.57
N ILE A 615 4.84 -10.53 32.06
CA ILE A 615 6.12 -10.05 31.48
C ILE A 615 5.91 -9.20 30.22
#